data_AF-A0A1V4VR89-F1
#
_entry.id   AF-A0A1V4VR89-F1
#
_cell.length_a   1.000
_cell.length_b   1.000
_cell.length_c   1.000
_cell.angle_alpha   90.00
_cell.angle_beta   90.00
_cell.angle_gamma   90.00
#
_symmetry.space_group_name_H-M   'P 1'
#
loop_
_entity.id
_entity.type
_entity.pdbx_description
1 polymer ?
#
loop_
_entity_poly.entity_id
_entity_poly.type
_entity_poly.pdbx_seq_one_letter_code
_entity_poly.pdbx_strand_id
1 'polypeptide(L)'
;MEWMKNFENPPQRVFVTHGEPESSSTLAAKISDELGFDAIVPAWQQTVDLFAAVALDPLKEAYASISAKLLGLIKTHLEPARREEILRRLAELEAFLDEGIN
;
A
#
# COMPACT_ATOMS: atom_id res chain seq x y z
N MET A 1 6.07 -29.51 2.38
CA MET A 1 6.76 -28.35 3.00
C MET A 1 7.98 -27.89 2.21
N GLU A 2 8.72 -28.79 1.55
CA GLU A 2 9.96 -28.47 0.81
C GLU A 2 9.85 -27.28 -0.14
N TRP A 3 8.75 -27.15 -0.89
CA TRP A 3 8.55 -26.02 -1.79
C TRP A 3 8.63 -24.66 -1.08
N MET A 4 7.92 -24.49 0.04
CA MET A 4 7.87 -23.24 0.80
C MET A 4 9.18 -22.95 1.57
N LYS A 5 9.99 -23.97 1.87
CA LYS A 5 11.30 -23.80 2.52
C LYS A 5 12.33 -23.08 1.65
N ASN A 6 12.11 -23.04 0.35
CA ASN A 6 13.02 -22.40 -0.62
C ASN A 6 12.72 -20.92 -0.87
N PHE A 7 11.79 -20.32 -0.13
CA PHE A 7 11.48 -18.90 -0.27
C PHE A 7 12.60 -18.07 0.35
N GLU A 8 13.28 -17.25 -0.46
CA GLU A 8 14.35 -16.35 0.02
C GLU A 8 13.81 -15.29 0.99
N ASN A 9 12.59 -14.81 0.73
CA ASN A 9 11.89 -13.87 1.60
C ASN A 9 10.67 -14.56 2.21
N PRO A 10 10.57 -14.64 3.56
CA PRO A 10 9.44 -15.26 4.20
C PRO A 10 8.17 -14.43 3.91
N PRO A 11 7.05 -15.07 3.55
CA PRO A 11 5.78 -14.38 3.34
C PRO A 11 5.28 -13.80 4.67
N GLN A 12 4.64 -12.64 4.61
CA GLN A 12 4.00 -12.04 5.79
C GLN A 12 2.78 -12.83 6.26
N ARG A 13 2.04 -13.42 5.30
CA ARG A 13 0.86 -14.26 5.55
C ARG A 13 0.64 -15.24 4.40
N VAL A 14 0.18 -16.45 4.73
CA VAL A 14 -0.18 -17.51 3.79
C VAL A 14 -1.67 -17.83 3.92
N PHE A 15 -2.38 -17.92 2.80
CA PHE A 15 -3.80 -18.25 2.77
C PHE A 15 -4.00 -19.63 2.15
N VAL A 16 -4.59 -20.57 2.89
CA VAL A 16 -4.87 -21.93 2.44
C VAL A 16 -6.34 -22.03 2.04
N THR A 17 -6.63 -22.01 0.74
CA THR A 17 -7.99 -21.85 0.21
C THR A 17 -8.62 -23.13 -0.35
N HIS A 18 -7.82 -24.01 -0.95
CA HIS A 18 -8.30 -25.26 -1.53
C HIS A 18 -8.05 -26.43 -0.58
N GLY A 19 -9.05 -27.30 -0.43
CA GLY A 19 -8.97 -28.50 0.38
C GLY A 19 -10.24 -28.71 1.19
N GLU A 20 -10.36 -29.90 1.77
CA GLU A 20 -11.39 -30.14 2.79
C GLU A 20 -11.04 -29.34 4.06
N PRO A 21 -12.04 -28.87 4.83
CA PRO A 21 -11.82 -27.99 5.97
C PRO A 21 -10.75 -28.49 6.96
N GLU A 22 -10.77 -29.79 7.26
CA GLU A 22 -9.81 -30.43 8.17
C GLU A 22 -8.41 -30.50 7.57
N SER A 23 -8.30 -30.84 6.28
CA SER A 23 -7.04 -30.92 5.55
C SER A 23 -6.38 -29.54 5.44
N SER A 24 -7.15 -28.50 5.08
CA SER A 24 -6.67 -27.12 4.99
C SER A 24 -6.24 -26.59 6.36
N SER A 25 -7.00 -26.88 7.41
CA SER A 25 -6.65 -26.47 8.78
C SER A 25 -5.37 -27.15 9.26
N THR A 26 -5.23 -28.45 9.00
CA THR A 26 -4.01 -29.21 9.31
C THR A 26 -2.80 -28.66 8.56
N LEU A 27 -2.97 -28.31 7.28
CA LEU A 27 -1.89 -27.72 6.48
C LEU A 27 -1.48 -26.34 7.02
N ALA A 28 -2.44 -25.47 7.35
CA ALA A 28 -2.16 -24.16 7.93
C ALA A 28 -1.41 -24.26 9.27
N ALA A 29 -1.82 -25.18 10.14
CA ALA A 29 -1.13 -25.46 11.40
C ALA A 29 0.32 -25.93 11.15
N LYS A 30 0.52 -26.88 10.23
CA LYS A 30 1.88 -27.35 9.87
C LYS A 30 2.75 -26.23 9.31
N ILE A 31 2.19 -25.34 8.49
CA ILE A 31 2.95 -24.20 7.93
C ILE A 31 3.40 -23.27 9.06
N SER A 32 2.51 -23.01 10.01
CA SER A 32 2.81 -22.17 11.18
C SER A 32 3.88 -22.81 12.08
N ASP A 33 3.72 -24.09 12.40
CA ASP A 33 4.60 -24.81 13.32
C ASP A 33 5.98 -25.11 12.72
N GLU A 34 6.05 -25.51 11.45
CA GLU A 34 7.31 -25.94 10.82
C GLU A 34 8.09 -24.80 10.16
N LEU A 35 7.41 -23.77 9.64
CA LEU A 35 8.04 -22.68 8.88
C LEU A 35 7.97 -21.33 9.59
N GLY A 36 7.15 -21.20 10.65
CA GLY A 36 6.96 -19.94 11.36
C GLY A 36 6.19 -18.89 10.55
N PHE A 37 5.54 -19.29 9.45
CA PHE A 37 4.74 -18.36 8.64
C PHE A 37 3.35 -18.18 9.26
N ASP A 38 2.81 -16.97 9.23
CA ASP A 38 1.40 -16.73 9.60
C ASP A 38 0.48 -17.35 8.54
N ALA A 39 -0.02 -18.57 8.78
CA ALA A 39 -0.87 -19.29 7.85
C ALA A 39 -2.31 -19.41 8.35
N ILE A 40 -3.27 -19.04 7.51
CA ILE A 40 -4.69 -19.08 7.84
C ILE A 40 -5.51 -19.80 6.77
N VAL A 41 -6.62 -20.39 7.20
CA VAL A 41 -7.71 -20.82 6.30
C VAL A 41 -8.77 -19.73 6.32
N PRO A 42 -8.93 -18.94 5.25
CA PRO A 42 -9.96 -17.91 5.22
C PRO A 42 -11.35 -18.53 5.19
N ALA A 43 -12.31 -17.86 5.85
CA ALA A 43 -13.71 -18.23 5.76
C ALA A 43 -14.27 -17.91 4.37
N TRP A 44 -15.34 -18.60 3.99
CA TRP A 44 -16.01 -18.29 2.73
C TRP A 44 -16.50 -16.84 2.73
N GLN A 45 -16.25 -16.12 1.62
CA GLN A 45 -16.51 -14.69 1.45
C GLN A 45 -15.74 -13.74 2.39
N GLN A 46 -14.73 -14.24 3.11
CA GLN A 46 -13.85 -13.37 3.88
C GLN A 46 -13.04 -12.48 2.94
N THR A 47 -13.08 -11.17 3.19
CA THR A 47 -12.20 -10.19 2.54
C THR A 47 -11.06 -9.85 3.50
N VAL A 48 -9.83 -9.78 2.96
CA VAL A 48 -8.64 -9.44 3.74
C VAL A 48 -7.90 -8.34 3.02
N ASP A 49 -7.59 -7.26 3.74
CA ASP A 49 -6.70 -6.22 3.25
C ASP A 49 -5.25 -6.72 3.30
N LEU A 50 -4.60 -6.83 2.14
CA LEU A 50 -3.23 -7.33 2.01
C LEU A 50 -2.19 -6.30 2.43
N PHE A 51 -2.54 -5.04 2.27
CA PHE A 51 -1.81 -3.94 2.83
C PHE A 51 -2.61 -3.57 4.08
N ALA A 52 -1.99 -3.65 5.26
CA ALA A 52 -2.42 -2.74 6.31
C ALA A 52 -2.49 -1.36 5.66
N ALA A 53 -3.43 -0.51 6.08
CA ALA A 53 -3.26 0.91 5.85
C ALA A 53 -1.92 1.27 6.52
N VAL A 54 -0.81 1.13 5.77
CA VAL A 54 0.33 2.02 5.86
C VAL A 54 -0.40 3.33 5.75
N ALA A 55 -0.59 3.99 6.92
CA ALA A 55 -1.25 5.28 7.02
C ALA A 55 -0.80 6.01 5.76
N LEU A 56 -1.75 6.25 4.83
CA LEU A 56 -1.44 6.72 3.48
C LEU A 56 -0.32 7.70 3.69
N ASP A 57 0.87 7.38 3.15
CA ASP A 57 2.09 8.13 3.43
C ASP A 57 1.67 9.60 3.48
N PRO A 58 1.85 10.35 4.59
CA PRO A 58 1.28 11.69 4.74
C PRO A 58 1.53 12.56 3.49
N LEU A 59 2.60 12.23 2.75
CA LEU A 59 2.93 12.71 1.42
C LEU A 59 1.88 12.41 0.32
N LYS A 60 1.32 11.20 0.21
CA LYS A 60 0.22 10.85 -0.72
C LYS A 60 -1.08 11.57 -0.42
N GLU A 61 -1.44 11.75 0.85
CA GLU A 61 -2.63 12.53 1.23
C GLU A 61 -2.42 14.03 0.91
N ALA A 62 -1.25 14.56 1.26
CA ALA A 62 -0.86 15.92 0.90
C ALA A 62 -0.87 16.12 -0.62
N TYR A 63 -0.29 15.19 -1.39
CA TYR A 63 -0.25 15.23 -2.84
C TYR A 63 -1.65 15.16 -3.48
N ALA A 64 -2.54 14.30 -2.97
CA ALA A 64 -3.92 14.21 -3.45
C ALA A 64 -4.71 15.51 -3.19
N SER A 65 -4.53 16.10 -2.02
CA SER A 65 -5.14 17.39 -1.65
C SER A 65 -4.63 18.54 -2.54
N ILE A 66 -3.33 18.60 -2.80
CA ILE A 66 -2.70 19.61 -3.66
C ILE A 66 -3.17 19.43 -5.11
N SER A 67 -3.13 18.20 -5.64
CA SER A 67 -3.57 17.86 -6.99
C SER A 67 -5.04 18.25 -7.24
N ALA A 68 -5.92 17.96 -6.27
CA ALA A 68 -7.33 18.33 -6.35
C ALA A 68 -7.54 19.85 -6.38
N LYS A 69 -6.78 20.60 -5.56
CA LYS A 69 -6.82 22.08 -5.56
C LYS A 69 -6.29 22.68 -6.85
N LEU A 70 -5.21 22.14 -7.41
CA LEU A 70 -4.64 22.57 -8.69
C LEU A 70 -5.60 22.33 -9.85
N LEU A 71 -6.24 21.16 -9.92
CA LEU A 71 -7.25 20.85 -10.94
C LEU A 71 -8.49 21.75 -10.81
N GLY A 72 -8.93 22.04 -9.58
CA GLY A 72 -10.03 22.97 -9.32
C GLY A 72 -9.70 24.39 -9.77
N LEU A 73 -8.47 24.84 -9.50
CA LEU A 73 -7.97 26.12 -9.97
C LEU A 73 -7.96 26.15 -11.50
N ILE A 74 -7.33 25.21 -12.19
CA ILE A 74 -7.23 25.20 -13.67
C ILE A 74 -8.61 25.28 -14.35
N LYS A 75 -9.66 24.68 -13.76
CA LYS A 75 -11.04 24.77 -14.27
C LYS A 75 -11.67 26.16 -14.16
N THR A 76 -11.29 26.95 -13.15
CA THR A 76 -11.67 28.35 -13.03
C THR A 76 -10.62 29.19 -13.75
N HIS A 77 -10.92 29.64 -14.98
CA HIS A 77 -10.04 30.46 -15.84
C HIS A 77 -9.02 31.31 -15.05
N LEU A 78 -7.78 30.83 -14.89
CA LEU A 78 -6.80 31.53 -14.08
C LEU A 78 -6.23 32.70 -14.85
N GLU A 79 -6.41 33.88 -14.27
CA GLU A 79 -5.69 35.08 -14.65
C GLU A 79 -4.17 34.79 -14.75
N PRO A 80 -3.48 35.29 -15.80
CA PRO A 80 -2.08 34.95 -16.08
C PRO A 80 -1.15 35.18 -14.88
N ALA A 81 -1.33 36.28 -14.15
CA ALA A 81 -0.53 36.62 -12.98
C ALA A 81 -0.67 35.61 -11.83
N ARG A 82 -1.85 34.98 -11.69
CA ARG A 82 -2.11 33.99 -10.62
C ARG A 82 -1.55 32.61 -10.98
N ARG A 83 -1.41 32.31 -12.26
CA ARG A 83 -0.76 31.10 -12.76
C ARG A 83 0.74 31.09 -12.44
N GLU A 84 1.40 32.22 -12.66
CA GLU A 84 2.84 32.36 -12.43
C GLU A 84 3.20 32.18 -10.95
N GLU A 85 2.40 32.76 -10.06
CA GLU A 85 2.56 32.60 -8.61
C GLU A 85 2.39 31.14 -8.16
N ILE A 86 1.44 30.40 -8.76
CA ILE A 86 1.25 28.97 -8.43
C ILE A 86 2.44 28.14 -8.88
N LEU A 87 2.94 28.37 -10.10
CA LEU A 87 4.10 27.65 -10.64
C LEU A 87 5.36 27.92 -9.79
N ARG A 88 5.55 29.17 -9.35
CA ARG A 88 6.64 29.54 -8.44
C ARG A 88 6.58 28.75 -7.13
N ARG A 89 5.42 28.72 -6.48
CA ARG A 89 5.25 27.98 -5.22
C ARG A 89 5.39 26.47 -5.38
N LEU A 90 5.03 25.94 -6.55
CA LEU A 90 5.21 24.52 -6.86
C LEU A 90 6.70 24.16 -6.98
N ALA A 91 7.49 25.02 -7.64
CA ALA A 91 8.93 24.86 -7.74
C ALA A 91 9.64 24.99 -6.37
N GLU A 92 9.18 25.91 -5.51
CA GLU A 92 9.68 26.02 -4.12
C GLU A 92 9.38 24.75 -3.30
N LEU A 93 8.21 24.12 -3.51
CA LEU A 93 7.85 22.87 -2.85
C LEU A 93 8.67 21.68 -3.36
N GLU A 94 8.90 21.57 -4.67
CA GLU A 94 9.76 20.53 -5.25
C GLU A 94 11.19 20.61 -4.68
N ALA A 95 11.76 21.82 -4.62
CA ALA A 95 13.09 22.01 -4.04
C ALA A 95 13.16 21.60 -2.56
N PHE A 96 12.12 21.89 -1.76
CA PHE A 96 12.05 21.49 -0.37
C PHE A 96 11.93 19.96 -0.19
N LEU A 97 11.20 19.28 -1.08
CA LEU A 97 11.08 17.82 -1.06
C LEU A 97 12.41 17.15 -1.45
N ASP A 98 13.13 17.68 -2.43
CA ASP A 98 14.44 17.16 -2.83
C ASP A 98 15.51 17.34 -1.74
N GLU A 99 15.45 18.43 -0.96
CA GLU A 99 16.34 18.65 0.19
C GLU A 99 16.00 17.74 1.40
N GLY A 100 14.73 17.36 1.59
CA GLY A 100 14.28 16.53 2.71
C GLY A 100 14.46 15.02 2.53
N ILE A 101 14.83 14.56 1.32
CA ILE A 101 14.99 13.12 0.97
C ILE A 101 16.49 12.69 0.97
N ASN A 102 17.42 13.56 1.37
CA ASN A 102 18.86 13.27 1.46
C ASN A 102 19.35 13.02 2.90
#